data_AF-A0A2D6A1K8-F1
#
_entry.id   AF-A0A2D6A1K8-F1
#
_cell.length_a   1.000
_cell.length_b   1.000
_cell.length_c   1.000
_cell.angle_alpha   90.00
_cell.angle_beta   90.00
_cell.angle_gamma   90.00
#
_symmetry.space_group_name_H-M   'P 1'
#
loop_
_entity.id
_entity.type
_entity.pdbx_description
1 polymer ?
#
loop_
_entity_poly.entity_id
_entity_poly.type
_entity_poly.pdbx_seq_one_letter_code
_entity_poly.pdbx_strand_id
1 'polypeptide(L)'
;MKGMERLTTVRLAEALSQSGMVVNEKITDALHQQDSTGVPFVDVLVDSGDISEWEISRLVVQHFHLPFLMASCVEINEKAKTALPTDFLFEHRILPLAVLGSVLSLSMPVIVPFKVLQDAEKLSGHNVFPFVGLRTENLKFLHELFPEQPRIDVTKGPQSGEQQASGGWQNIFDVGDQQVLKDLGM
;
A
#
# COMPACT_ATOMS: atom_id res chain seq x y z
N MET A 1 18.21 -9.60 8.17
CA MET A 1 18.58 -8.61 7.12
C MET A 1 18.51 -7.23 7.76
N LYS A 2 19.62 -6.69 8.27
CA LYS A 2 19.61 -5.50 9.15
C LYS A 2 19.02 -4.22 8.50
N GLY A 3 19.12 -4.06 7.18
CA GLY A 3 18.53 -2.93 6.46
C GLY A 3 17.00 -2.92 6.53
N MET A 4 16.38 -4.10 6.41
CA MET A 4 14.92 -4.23 6.44
C MET A 4 14.31 -3.92 7.81
N GLU A 5 14.95 -4.39 8.89
CA GLU A 5 14.50 -4.12 10.26
C GLU A 5 14.52 -2.62 10.61
N ARG A 6 15.31 -1.84 9.87
CA ARG A 6 15.41 -0.38 10.05
C ARG A 6 14.48 0.40 9.13
N LEU A 7 13.96 -0.20 8.06
CA LEU A 7 13.04 0.47 7.15
C LEU A 7 11.65 0.49 7.77
N THR A 8 11.33 1.59 8.44
CA THR A 8 10.01 1.87 9.01
C THR A 8 9.49 3.19 8.46
N THR A 9 8.17 3.42 8.54
CA THR A 9 7.57 4.69 8.13
C THR A 9 8.25 5.90 8.79
N VAL A 10 8.54 5.81 10.09
CA VAL A 10 9.23 6.87 10.83
C VAL A 10 10.61 7.15 10.25
N ARG A 11 11.40 6.10 9.98
CA ARG A 11 12.75 6.24 9.42
C ARG A 11 12.73 6.76 7.98
N LEU A 12 11.72 6.37 7.20
CA LEU A 12 11.52 6.87 5.85
C LEU A 12 11.14 8.36 5.86
N ALA A 13 10.26 8.79 6.77
CA ALA A 13 9.91 10.20 6.97
C ALA A 13 11.14 11.04 7.39
N GLU A 14 11.97 10.53 8.30
CA GLU A 14 13.25 11.15 8.67
C GLU A 14 14.16 11.31 7.43
N ALA A 15 14.29 10.26 6.61
CA ALA A 15 15.13 10.29 5.41
C ALA A 15 14.59 11.30 4.37
N LEU A 16 13.27 11.35 4.17
CA LEU A 16 12.63 12.32 3.27
C LEU A 16 12.90 13.75 3.73
N SER A 17 12.70 14.04 5.02
CA SER A 17 12.97 15.35 5.62
C SER A 17 14.44 15.78 5.43
N GLN A 18 15.39 14.86 5.67
CA GLN A 18 16.82 15.12 5.49
C GLN A 18 17.22 15.35 4.03
N SER A 19 16.57 14.64 3.10
CA SER A 19 16.85 14.75 1.66
C SER A 19 16.33 16.05 1.04
N GLY A 20 15.32 16.68 1.66
CA GLY A 20 14.63 17.85 1.12
C GLY A 20 13.79 17.57 -0.13
N MET A 21 13.56 16.29 -0.48
CA MET A 21 12.77 15.90 -1.65
C MET A 21 11.28 16.21 -1.49
N VAL A 22 10.80 16.25 -0.24
CA VAL A 22 9.42 16.57 0.12
C VAL A 22 9.46 17.61 1.23
N VAL A 23 8.58 18.60 1.15
CA VAL A 23 8.48 19.64 2.19
C VAL A 23 7.95 19.03 3.49
N ASN A 24 8.48 19.44 4.64
CA ASN A 24 8.16 18.83 5.94
C ASN A 24 6.66 18.83 6.27
N GLU A 25 5.93 19.89 5.92
CA GLU A 25 4.48 19.97 6.12
C GLU A 25 3.76 18.82 5.43
N LYS A 26 4.15 18.48 4.20
CA LYS A 26 3.58 17.35 3.43
C LYS A 26 3.88 16.00 4.06
N ILE A 27 5.08 15.84 4.62
CA ILE A 27 5.46 14.62 5.35
C ILE A 27 4.57 14.47 6.59
N THR A 28 4.39 15.54 7.36
CA THR A 28 3.53 15.54 8.55
C THR A 28 2.07 15.26 8.20
N ASP A 29 1.53 15.92 7.16
CA ASP A 29 0.17 15.69 6.68
C ASP A 29 -0.04 14.24 6.26
N ALA A 30 0.92 13.65 5.52
CA ALA A 30 0.83 12.26 5.08
C ALA A 30 0.87 11.25 6.24
N LEU A 31 1.66 11.52 7.29
CA LEU A 31 1.67 10.71 8.51
C LEU A 31 0.32 10.79 9.23
N HIS A 32 -0.24 11.98 9.39
CA HIS A 32 -1.58 12.16 9.98
C HIS A 32 -2.67 11.46 9.17
N GLN A 33 -2.58 11.52 7.84
CA GLN A 33 -3.54 10.84 6.96
C GLN A 33 -3.42 9.32 7.10
N GLN A 34 -2.20 8.77 7.16
CA GLN A 34 -2.00 7.34 7.41
C GLN A 34 -2.66 6.92 8.74
N ASP A 35 -2.44 7.68 9.81
CA ASP A 35 -2.96 7.33 11.13
C ASP A 35 -4.49 7.43 11.22
N SER A 36 -5.10 8.37 10.49
CA SER A 36 -6.55 8.60 10.51
C SER A 36 -7.34 7.74 9.51
N THR A 37 -6.75 7.40 8.37
CA THR A 37 -7.45 6.69 7.27
C THR A 37 -6.97 5.25 7.06
N GLY A 38 -5.78 4.90 7.56
CA GLY A 38 -5.12 3.63 7.27
C GLY A 38 -4.46 3.55 5.89
N VAL A 39 -4.58 4.59 5.04
CA VAL A 39 -3.90 4.64 3.74
C VAL A 39 -2.38 4.70 3.97
N PRO A 40 -1.56 3.87 3.31
CA PRO A 40 -0.12 3.87 3.53
C PRO A 40 0.54 5.23 3.30
N PHE A 41 1.45 5.64 4.19
CA PHE A 41 2.17 6.93 4.09
C PHE A 41 2.79 7.20 2.71
N VAL A 42 3.38 6.17 2.09
CA VAL A 42 3.98 6.28 0.75
C VAL A 42 2.92 6.49 -0.33
N ASP A 43 1.76 5.87 -0.21
CA ASP A 43 0.67 6.05 -1.18
C ASP A 43 0.18 7.49 -1.11
N VAL A 44 -0.02 8.03 0.10
CA VAL A 44 -0.46 9.42 0.29
C VAL A 44 0.44 10.40 -0.44
N LEU A 45 1.77 10.31 -0.25
CA LEU A 45 2.73 11.22 -0.86
C LEU A 45 2.85 11.08 -2.38
N VAL A 46 2.70 9.86 -2.89
CA VAL A 46 2.80 9.63 -4.34
C VAL A 46 1.51 10.05 -5.05
N ASP A 47 0.36 9.73 -4.46
CA ASP A 47 -0.94 10.02 -5.05
C ASP A 47 -1.28 11.53 -4.98
N SER A 48 -0.74 12.25 -3.99
CA SER A 48 -0.81 13.73 -3.93
C SER A 48 0.16 14.43 -4.90
N GLY A 49 1.10 13.69 -5.50
CA GLY A 49 2.14 14.22 -6.37
C GLY A 49 3.28 14.93 -5.64
N ASP A 50 3.38 14.79 -4.32
CA ASP A 50 4.45 15.41 -3.53
C ASP A 50 5.82 14.75 -3.79
N ILE A 51 5.85 13.48 -4.19
CA ILE A 51 7.04 12.75 -4.66
C ILE A 51 6.67 11.67 -5.66
N SER A 52 7.51 11.40 -6.66
CA SER A 52 7.27 10.26 -7.53
C SER A 52 7.61 8.93 -6.86
N GLU A 53 6.95 7.87 -7.32
CA GLU A 53 7.23 6.50 -6.89
C GLU A 53 8.70 6.09 -7.09
N TRP A 54 9.29 6.51 -8.21
CA TRP A 54 10.68 6.21 -8.53
C TRP A 54 11.65 6.91 -7.56
N GLU A 55 11.37 8.17 -7.25
CA GLU A 55 12.18 8.97 -6.33
C GLU A 55 12.19 8.39 -4.92
N ILE A 56 11.04 8.00 -4.40
CA ILE A 56 10.96 7.41 -3.05
C ILE A 56 11.62 6.01 -3.02
N SER A 57 11.45 5.18 -4.05
CA SER A 57 12.17 3.90 -4.16
C SER A 57 13.67 4.10 -4.18
N ARG A 58 14.17 5.08 -4.94
CA ARG A 58 15.59 5.42 -4.99
C ARG A 58 16.12 5.86 -3.63
N LEU A 59 15.37 6.70 -2.91
CA LEU A 59 15.72 7.12 -1.55
C LEU A 59 15.84 5.90 -0.62
N VAL A 60 14.86 4.99 -0.65
CA VAL A 60 14.87 3.78 0.18
C VAL A 60 16.11 2.93 -0.11
N VAL A 61 16.42 2.70 -1.37
CA VAL A 61 17.58 1.91 -1.80
C VAL A 61 18.89 2.52 -1.29
N GLN A 62 19.04 3.84 -1.45
CA GLN A 62 20.27 4.56 -1.06
C GLN A 62 20.45 4.64 0.46
N HIS A 63 19.39 4.91 1.22
CA HIS A 63 19.49 5.09 2.68
C HIS A 63 19.50 3.77 3.45
N PHE A 64 18.76 2.76 2.98
CA PHE A 64 18.57 1.50 3.70
C PHE A 64 19.37 0.34 3.10
N HIS A 65 20.10 0.58 2.01
CA HIS A 65 21.01 -0.39 1.37
C HIS A 65 20.26 -1.66 0.94
N LEU A 66 19.09 -1.48 0.36
CA LEU A 66 18.22 -2.56 -0.12
C LEU A 66 18.34 -2.68 -1.64
N PRO A 67 18.27 -3.91 -2.18
CA PRO A 67 18.35 -4.09 -3.62
C PRO A 67 17.05 -3.59 -4.28
N PHE A 68 17.19 -3.02 -5.47
CA PHE A 68 16.08 -2.60 -6.32
C PHE A 68 15.93 -3.55 -7.51
N LEU A 69 14.70 -3.77 -7.96
CA LEU A 69 14.45 -4.33 -9.29
C LEU A 69 13.18 -3.76 -9.89
N MET A 70 13.15 -3.73 -11.22
CA MET A 70 11.93 -3.53 -11.98
C MET A 70 11.32 -4.89 -12.30
N ALA A 71 10.03 -5.05 -12.07
CA ALA A 71 9.34 -6.32 -12.32
C ALA A 71 9.41 -6.74 -13.79
N SER A 72 9.41 -5.77 -14.70
CA SER A 72 9.61 -5.96 -16.14
C SER A 72 10.94 -6.58 -16.55
N CYS A 73 11.95 -6.59 -15.66
CA CYS A 73 13.25 -7.20 -15.93
C CYS A 73 13.37 -8.65 -15.45
N VAL A 74 12.32 -9.24 -14.87
CA VAL A 74 12.37 -10.55 -14.22
C VAL A 74 11.28 -11.46 -14.77
N GLU A 75 11.65 -12.72 -15.05
CA GLU A 75 10.69 -13.77 -15.36
C GLU A 75 10.18 -14.41 -14.06
N ILE A 76 8.86 -14.42 -13.87
CA ILE A 76 8.23 -14.94 -12.66
C ILE A 76 8.00 -16.45 -12.79
N ASN A 77 8.65 -17.24 -11.94
CA ASN A 77 8.56 -18.70 -12.03
C ASN A 77 7.29 -19.27 -11.39
N GLU A 78 6.82 -20.42 -11.89
CA GLU A 78 5.56 -21.06 -11.44
C GLU A 78 5.54 -21.37 -9.93
N LYS A 79 6.71 -21.68 -9.34
CA LYS A 79 6.82 -21.92 -7.90
C LYS A 79 6.52 -20.67 -7.10
N ALA A 80 6.98 -19.50 -7.55
CA ALA A 80 6.72 -18.23 -6.89
C ALA A 80 5.24 -17.83 -6.96
N LYS A 81 4.59 -18.08 -8.10
CA LYS A 81 3.15 -17.78 -8.29
C LYS A 81 2.25 -18.48 -7.27
N THR A 82 2.62 -19.67 -6.83
CA THR A 82 1.86 -20.48 -5.87
C THR A 82 2.43 -20.46 -4.45
N ALA A 83 3.53 -19.72 -4.22
CA ALA A 83 4.21 -19.67 -2.93
C ALA A 83 3.43 -18.90 -1.85
N LEU A 84 2.55 -17.98 -2.25
CA LEU A 84 1.77 -17.15 -1.33
C LEU A 84 0.30 -17.11 -1.76
N PRO A 85 -0.65 -17.01 -0.81
CA PRO A 85 -2.06 -16.81 -1.13
C PRO A 85 -2.25 -15.54 -1.95
N THR A 86 -3.11 -15.60 -2.97
CA THR A 86 -3.36 -14.46 -3.86
C THR A 86 -3.84 -13.23 -3.08
N ASP A 87 -4.74 -13.40 -2.12
CA ASP A 87 -5.26 -12.28 -1.32
C ASP A 87 -4.14 -11.54 -0.57
N PHE A 88 -3.15 -12.27 -0.03
CA PHE A 88 -1.98 -11.69 0.62
C PHE A 88 -1.12 -10.86 -0.35
N LEU A 89 -0.95 -11.34 -1.59
CA LEU A 89 -0.18 -10.63 -2.62
C LEU A 89 -0.85 -9.30 -2.98
N PHE A 90 -2.18 -9.30 -3.16
CA PHE A 90 -2.94 -8.11 -3.52
C PHE A 90 -3.08 -7.13 -2.34
N GLU A 91 -3.37 -7.62 -1.13
CA GLU A 91 -3.49 -6.80 0.08
C GLU A 91 -2.23 -5.97 0.34
N HIS A 92 -1.06 -6.59 0.17
CA HIS A 92 0.23 -5.93 0.42
C HIS A 92 0.91 -5.43 -0.85
N ARG A 93 0.28 -5.60 -2.03
CA ARG A 93 0.84 -5.29 -3.36
C ARG A 93 2.27 -5.82 -3.55
N ILE A 94 2.51 -7.01 -3.03
CA ILE A 94 3.78 -7.73 -3.12
C ILE A 94 3.73 -8.61 -4.36
N LEU A 95 4.73 -8.50 -5.22
CA LEU A 95 4.86 -9.36 -6.40
C LEU A 95 5.86 -10.51 -6.09
N PRO A 96 5.44 -11.78 -6.11
CA PRO A 96 6.37 -12.89 -5.98
C PRO A 96 7.17 -13.03 -7.27
N LEU A 97 8.48 -13.28 -7.16
CA LEU A 97 9.39 -13.27 -8.31
C LEU A 97 9.89 -14.67 -8.63
N ALA A 98 10.64 -15.27 -7.72
CA ALA A 98 11.21 -16.59 -7.93
C ALA A 98 11.42 -17.32 -6.61
N VAL A 99 11.14 -18.63 -6.63
CA VAL A 99 11.64 -19.56 -5.62
C VAL A 99 12.91 -20.22 -6.13
N LEU A 100 14.02 -20.05 -5.40
CA LEU A 100 15.33 -20.65 -5.67
C LEU A 100 15.82 -21.38 -4.42
N GLY A 101 15.79 -22.73 -4.46
CA GLY A 101 16.07 -23.54 -3.28
C GLY A 101 15.06 -23.25 -2.17
N SER A 102 15.53 -22.73 -1.03
CA SER A 102 14.70 -22.36 0.13
C SER A 102 14.38 -20.86 0.19
N VAL A 103 14.72 -20.09 -0.84
CA VAL A 103 14.54 -18.63 -0.86
C VAL A 103 13.41 -18.25 -1.81
N LEU A 104 12.43 -17.50 -1.29
CA LEU A 104 11.42 -16.80 -2.06
C LEU A 104 11.85 -15.34 -2.23
N SER A 105 12.15 -14.95 -3.45
CA SER A 105 12.35 -13.54 -3.80
C SER A 105 11.01 -12.86 -4.11
N LEU A 106 10.85 -11.62 -3.62
CA LEU A 106 9.66 -10.81 -3.86
C LEU A 106 10.01 -9.35 -4.10
N SER A 107 9.14 -8.64 -4.81
CA SER A 107 9.19 -7.19 -4.98
C SER A 107 8.14 -6.54 -4.07
N MET A 108 8.57 -5.55 -3.28
CA MET A 108 7.72 -4.75 -2.40
C MET A 108 7.27 -3.46 -3.10
N PRO A 109 6.09 -2.90 -2.76
CA PRO A 109 5.66 -1.59 -3.23
C PRO A 109 6.38 -0.48 -2.47
N VAL A 110 7.69 -0.30 -2.71
CA VAL A 110 8.61 0.56 -1.95
C VAL A 110 8.94 0.02 -0.55
N ILE A 111 7.95 -0.11 0.32
CA ILE A 111 8.07 -0.51 1.72
C ILE A 111 6.85 -1.31 2.16
N VAL A 112 7.06 -2.29 3.04
CA VAL A 112 5.98 -2.94 3.81
C VAL A 112 6.40 -3.06 5.28
N PRO A 113 5.45 -3.19 6.22
CA PRO A 113 5.79 -3.51 7.60
C PRO A 113 6.62 -4.81 7.68
N PHE A 114 7.64 -4.84 8.52
CA PHE A 114 8.52 -6.02 8.65
C PHE A 114 7.75 -7.32 8.97
N LYS A 115 6.66 -7.20 9.74
CA LYS A 115 5.75 -8.32 10.04
C LYS A 115 5.16 -8.96 8.79
N VAL A 116 4.86 -8.18 7.74
CA VAL A 116 4.35 -8.72 6.46
C VAL A 116 5.38 -9.66 5.83
N LEU A 117 6.67 -9.32 5.89
CA LEU A 117 7.74 -10.21 5.39
C LEU A 117 7.83 -11.49 6.22
N GLN A 118 7.73 -11.40 7.55
CA GLN A 118 7.73 -12.57 8.42
C GLN A 118 6.51 -13.47 8.18
N ASP A 119 5.35 -12.88 7.89
CA ASP A 119 4.14 -13.63 7.58
C ASP A 119 4.26 -14.27 6.19
N ALA A 120 4.89 -13.61 5.22
CA ALA A 120 5.24 -14.22 3.93
C ALA A 120 6.19 -15.43 4.08
N GLU A 121 7.20 -15.35 4.96
CA GLU A 121 8.07 -16.49 5.27
C GLU A 121 7.29 -17.68 5.83
N LYS A 122 6.40 -17.42 6.80
CA LYS A 122 5.57 -18.48 7.41
C LYS A 122 4.59 -19.10 6.41
N LEU A 123 3.91 -18.26 5.62
CA LEU A 123 2.90 -18.71 4.66
C LEU A 123 3.53 -19.52 3.52
N SER A 124 4.69 -19.08 3.04
CA SER A 124 5.38 -19.75 1.93
C SER A 124 6.23 -20.95 2.38
N GLY A 125 6.67 -21.00 3.64
CA GLY A 125 7.67 -21.97 4.10
C GLY A 125 9.08 -21.72 3.55
N HIS A 126 9.34 -20.54 2.97
CA HIS A 126 10.63 -20.15 2.42
C HIS A 126 11.21 -18.97 3.19
N ASN A 127 12.54 -18.84 3.19
CA ASN A 127 13.19 -17.60 3.61
C ASN A 127 12.89 -16.52 2.57
N VAL A 128 12.46 -15.34 3.01
CA VAL A 128 12.09 -14.27 2.08
C VAL A 128 13.31 -13.41 1.78
N PHE A 129 13.50 -13.06 0.51
CA PHE A 129 14.48 -12.07 0.08
C PHE A 129 13.76 -10.92 -0.65
N PRO A 130 13.56 -9.77 0.03
CA PRO A 130 12.80 -8.66 -0.54
C PRO A 130 13.66 -7.76 -1.42
N PHE A 131 13.05 -7.29 -2.50
CA PHE A 131 13.54 -6.19 -3.32
C PHE A 131 12.60 -4.99 -3.20
N VAL A 132 13.16 -3.79 -3.24
CA VAL A 132 12.39 -2.57 -3.45
C VAL A 132 11.97 -2.56 -4.91
N GLY A 133 10.66 -2.43 -5.17
CA GLY A 133 10.13 -2.24 -6.51
C GLY A 133 9.25 -1.01 -6.58
N LEU A 134 8.34 -1.02 -7.56
CA LEU A 134 7.35 0.02 -7.79
C LEU A 134 5.97 -0.57 -7.50
N ARG A 135 5.18 0.07 -6.64
CA ARG A 135 3.75 -0.20 -6.40
C ARG A 135 2.96 -0.37 -7.69
N THR A 136 3.07 0.56 -8.63
CA THR A 136 2.28 0.55 -9.88
C THR A 136 2.66 -0.64 -10.76
N GLU A 137 3.95 -0.94 -10.87
CA GLU A 137 4.47 -2.07 -11.62
C GLU A 137 4.07 -3.40 -10.97
N ASN A 138 4.25 -3.52 -9.65
CA ASN A 138 3.85 -4.72 -8.91
C ASN A 138 2.37 -5.02 -9.09
N LEU A 139 1.50 -4.02 -8.92
CA LEU A 139 0.05 -4.20 -9.06
C LEU A 139 -0.33 -4.59 -10.50
N LYS A 140 0.29 -3.97 -11.50
CA LYS A 140 0.09 -4.33 -12.91
C LYS A 140 0.43 -5.81 -13.13
N PHE A 141 1.61 -6.25 -12.72
CA PHE A 141 2.04 -7.65 -12.90
C PHE A 141 1.20 -8.63 -12.09
N LEU A 142 0.73 -8.25 -10.89
CA LEU A 142 -0.21 -9.08 -10.13
C LEU A 142 -1.51 -9.34 -10.90
N HIS A 143 -2.07 -8.32 -11.54
CA HIS A 143 -3.26 -8.51 -12.39
C HIS A 143 -2.98 -9.30 -13.67
N GLU A 144 -1.76 -9.26 -14.21
CA GLU A 144 -1.36 -10.12 -15.34
C GLU A 144 -1.19 -11.59 -14.92
N LEU A 145 -0.65 -11.83 -13.72
CA LEU A 145 -0.49 -13.18 -13.16
C LEU A 145 -1.80 -13.81 -12.71
N PHE A 146 -2.72 -12.99 -12.17
CA PHE A 146 -3.98 -13.42 -11.58
C PHE A 146 -5.16 -12.66 -12.22
N PRO A 147 -5.50 -12.94 -13.49
CA PRO A 147 -6.50 -12.19 -14.23
C PRO A 147 -7.93 -12.30 -13.66
N GLU A 148 -8.21 -13.35 -12.90
CA GLU A 148 -9.52 -13.57 -12.25
C GLU A 148 -9.75 -12.66 -11.04
N GLN A 149 -8.70 -12.02 -10.51
CA GLN A 149 -8.85 -11.11 -9.37
C GLN A 149 -9.46 -9.78 -9.82
N PRO A 150 -10.47 -9.26 -9.10
CA PRO A 150 -11.15 -8.04 -9.47
C PRO A 150 -10.16 -6.87 -9.45
N ARG A 151 -10.23 -6.03 -10.49
CA ARG A 151 -9.51 -4.75 -10.52
C ARG A 151 -10.23 -3.80 -9.57
N ILE A 152 -9.68 -3.62 -8.37
CA ILE A 152 -10.20 -2.62 -7.43
C ILE A 152 -9.66 -1.26 -7.88
N ASP A 153 -10.56 -0.42 -8.36
CA ASP A 153 -10.26 0.95 -8.76
C ASP A 153 -10.14 1.84 -7.51
N VAL A 154 -8.93 1.97 -6.99
CA VAL A 154 -8.59 2.74 -5.77
C VAL A 154 -8.88 4.25 -5.89
N THR A 155 -9.20 4.74 -7.09
CA THR A 155 -9.72 6.12 -7.28
C THR A 155 -11.10 6.33 -6.65
N LYS A 156 -11.80 5.23 -6.32
CA LYS A 156 -12.99 5.25 -5.48
C LYS A 156 -12.56 4.85 -4.08
N GLY A 157 -12.50 5.85 -3.17
CA GLY A 157 -12.32 5.62 -1.73
C GLY A 157 -13.31 4.57 -1.19
N PRO A 158 -13.16 4.13 0.08
CA PRO A 158 -13.92 3.01 0.61
C PRO A 158 -15.40 3.19 0.30
N GLN A 159 -15.93 2.33 -0.57
CA GLN A 159 -17.36 2.19 -0.74
C GLN A 159 -17.86 1.57 0.57
N SER A 160 -18.16 2.43 1.54
CA SER A 160 -19.07 2.10 2.62
C SER A 160 -20.27 1.42 1.96
N GLY A 161 -20.44 0.13 2.27
CA GLY A 161 -21.42 -0.71 1.61
C GLY A 161 -22.80 -0.06 1.65
N GLU A 162 -23.27 0.39 0.49
CA GLU A 162 -24.68 0.63 0.26
C GLU A 162 -25.36 -0.74 0.20
N GLN A 163 -25.65 -1.29 1.39
CA GLN A 163 -26.79 -2.17 1.52
C GLN A 163 -28.02 -1.34 1.18
N GLN A 164 -28.76 -1.82 0.18
CA GLN A 164 -30.09 -1.37 -0.19
C GLN A 164 -30.95 -1.14 1.04
N ALA A 165 -31.15 0.13 1.40
CA ALA A 165 -32.25 0.57 2.26
C ALA A 165 -33.07 1.57 1.43
N SER A 166 -33.99 1.03 0.64
CA SER A 166 -35.05 1.81 0.04
C SER A 166 -35.81 2.57 1.13
N GLY A 167 -35.78 3.91 1.08
CA GLY A 167 -36.81 4.76 1.66
C GLY A 167 -36.66 5.23 3.11
N GLY A 168 -35.48 5.12 3.74
CA GLY A 168 -35.32 5.45 5.16
C GLY A 168 -34.74 6.84 5.48
N TRP A 169 -33.84 7.38 4.65
CA TRP A 169 -32.95 8.48 5.08
C TRP A 169 -33.48 9.88 4.80
N GLN A 170 -34.25 10.09 3.72
CA GLN A 170 -34.82 11.40 3.42
C GLN A 170 -35.80 11.87 4.52
N ASN A 171 -36.54 10.94 5.11
CA ASN A 171 -37.52 11.23 6.16
C ASN A 171 -36.88 11.62 7.51
N ILE A 172 -35.64 11.22 7.78
CA ILE A 172 -35.00 11.51 9.08
C ILE A 172 -34.46 12.95 9.10
N PHE A 173 -33.92 13.43 7.97
CA PHE A 173 -33.46 14.83 7.85
C PHE A 173 -34.63 15.81 7.77
N ASP A 174 -35.70 15.46 7.06
CA ASP A 174 -36.91 16.30 6.98
C ASP A 174 -37.60 16.46 8.35
N VAL A 175 -37.55 15.43 9.21
CA VAL A 175 -38.10 15.49 10.58
C VAL A 175 -37.20 16.34 11.50
N GLY A 176 -35.88 16.30 11.30
CA GLY A 176 -34.93 17.15 12.04
C GLY A 176 -35.12 18.63 11.76
N ASP A 177 -35.24 19.00 10.49
CA ASP A 177 -35.40 20.41 10.06
C ASP A 177 -36.75 20.99 10.50
N GLN A 178 -37.83 20.19 10.47
CA GLN A 178 -39.14 20.63 10.98
C GLN A 178 -39.16 20.85 12.50
N GLN A 179 -38.34 20.11 13.25
CA GLN A 179 -38.27 20.26 14.70
C GLN A 179 -37.52 21.54 15.11
N VAL A 180 -36.46 21.90 14.37
CA VAL A 180 -35.70 23.15 14.58
C VAL A 180 -36.54 24.39 14.23
N LEU A 181 -37.36 24.33 13.17
CA LEU A 181 -38.26 25.43 12.79
C LEU A 181 -39.36 25.68 13.83
N LYS A 182 -39.94 24.62 14.40
CA LYS A 182 -40.91 24.72 15.49
C LYS A 182 -40.33 25.34 16.76
N ASP A 183 -39.09 25.00 17.10
CA ASP A 183 -38.42 25.53 18.30
C ASP A 183 -37.96 26.99 18.12
N LEU A 184 -37.87 27.47 16.88
CA LEU A 184 -37.60 28.87 16.50
C LEU A 184 -38.86 29.72 16.29
N GLY A 185 -40.06 29.13 16.40
CA GLY A 185 -41.34 29.85 16.32
C GLY A 185 -41.70 30.37 14.93
N MET A 186 -41.27 29.70 13.86
CA MET A 186 -41.69 29.96 12.47
C MET A 186 -42.58 28.85 11.92
#